data_AF-A0A894T7P6-F1
#
_entry.id   AF-A0A894T7P6-F1
#
_cell.length_a   1.000
_cell.length_b   1.000
_cell.length_c   1.000
_cell.angle_alpha   90.00
_cell.angle_beta   90.00
_cell.angle_gamma   90.00
#
_symmetry.space_group_name_H-M   'P 1'
#
loop_
_entity.id
_entity.type
_entity.pdbx_description
1 polymer ?
#
loop_
_entity_poly.entity_id
_entity_poly.type
_entity_poly.pdbx_seq_one_letter_code
_entity_poly.pdbx_strand_id
1 'polypeptide(L)'
;MSKILELAKTFEESSKQQASDIETSVKNAFEPHERAILAALESSARRLNSAIDAQNRRWGWLVLKGWVFPLIGVAFLLGISWVVVWYQGKVIAENWVEISRQNATLEQLAAKGGKLEVSTCGKDKRLCVKVDLKELAYGREEDTKKDEYPWMIPEGY
;
A
#
# COMPACT_ATOMS: atom_id res chain seq x y z
N MET A 1 -74.97 62.71 8.07
CA MET A 1 -73.96 61.65 8.26
C MET A 1 -73.41 61.09 6.93
N SER A 2 -74.18 60.97 5.85
CA SER A 2 -73.70 60.37 4.58
C SER A 2 -72.46 61.02 3.95
N LYS A 3 -72.33 62.35 4.00
CA LYS A 3 -71.16 63.05 3.41
C LYS A 3 -69.83 62.73 4.10
N ILE A 4 -69.83 62.49 5.41
CA ILE A 4 -68.61 62.17 6.16
C ILE A 4 -68.14 60.75 5.81
N LEU A 5 -69.09 59.83 5.62
CA LEU A 5 -68.81 58.45 5.25
C LEU A 5 -68.31 58.34 3.80
N GLU A 6 -68.85 59.15 2.90
CA GLU A 6 -68.36 59.29 1.52
C GLU A 6 -66.94 59.87 1.48
N LEU A 7 -66.66 60.95 2.25
CA LEU A 7 -65.31 61.50 2.36
C LEU A 7 -64.31 60.47 2.90
N ALA A 8 -64.67 59.74 3.96
CA ALA A 8 -63.80 58.71 4.54
C ALA A 8 -63.48 57.60 3.53
N LYS A 9 -64.47 57.19 2.73
CA LYS A 9 -64.30 56.16 1.69
C LYS A 9 -63.41 56.63 0.54
N THR A 10 -63.60 57.87 0.07
CA THR A 10 -62.70 58.47 -0.93
C THR A 10 -61.29 58.68 -0.40
N PHE A 11 -61.13 58.99 0.88
CA PHE A 11 -59.82 59.11 1.51
C PHE A 11 -59.12 57.75 1.59
N GLU A 12 -59.84 56.69 1.96
CA GLU A 12 -59.32 55.32 1.99
C GLU A 12 -58.89 54.83 0.60
N GLU A 13 -59.71 55.06 -0.44
CA GLU A 13 -59.35 54.70 -1.81
C GLU A 13 -58.14 55.50 -2.31
N SER A 14 -58.12 56.82 -2.08
CA SER A 14 -56.98 57.66 -2.46
C SER A 14 -55.69 57.27 -1.73
N SER A 15 -55.77 56.89 -0.46
CA SER A 15 -54.63 56.43 0.32
C SER A 15 -54.08 55.10 -0.17
N LYS A 16 -54.95 54.14 -0.52
CA LYS A 16 -54.55 52.87 -1.13
C LYS A 16 -53.88 53.07 -2.49
N GLN A 17 -54.43 53.97 -3.30
CA GLN A 17 -53.87 54.29 -4.62
C GLN A 17 -52.49 54.95 -4.48
N GLN A 18 -52.37 55.90 -3.57
CA GLN A 18 -51.12 56.60 -3.31
C GLN A 18 -50.05 55.67 -2.72
N ALA A 19 -50.42 54.71 -1.86
CA ALA A 19 -49.51 53.69 -1.36
C ALA A 19 -49.01 52.76 -2.48
N SER A 20 -49.90 52.32 -3.37
CA SER A 20 -49.58 51.54 -4.58
C SER A 20 -48.61 52.27 -5.51
N ASP A 21 -48.87 53.55 -5.76
CA ASP A 21 -48.06 54.38 -6.66
C ASP A 21 -46.66 54.67 -6.07
N ILE A 22 -46.57 54.84 -4.74
CA ILE A 22 -45.29 54.95 -4.04
C ILE A 22 -44.53 53.63 -4.12
N GLU A 23 -45.18 52.49 -3.88
CA GLU A 23 -44.53 51.18 -3.94
C GLU A 23 -43.99 50.87 -5.34
N THR A 24 -44.77 51.16 -6.39
CA THR A 24 -44.33 50.99 -7.78
C THR A 24 -43.21 51.96 -8.16
N SER A 25 -43.29 53.21 -7.74
CA SER A 25 -42.23 54.20 -7.96
C SER A 25 -40.91 53.80 -7.29
N VAL A 26 -40.98 53.38 -6.03
CA VAL A 26 -39.82 52.89 -5.27
C VAL A 26 -39.25 51.64 -5.93
N LYS A 27 -40.09 50.68 -6.30
CA LYS A 27 -39.63 49.45 -6.96
C LYS A 27 -38.95 49.75 -8.29
N ASN A 28 -39.51 50.63 -9.12
CA ASN A 28 -38.89 51.06 -10.38
C ASN A 28 -37.54 51.78 -10.18
N ALA A 29 -37.39 52.53 -9.09
CA ALA A 29 -36.13 53.22 -8.79
C ALA A 29 -35.04 52.26 -8.29
N PHE A 30 -35.41 51.26 -7.48
CA PHE A 30 -34.45 50.32 -6.89
C PHE A 30 -34.13 49.09 -7.74
N GLU A 31 -35.08 48.61 -8.56
CA GLU A 31 -34.90 47.45 -9.44
C GLU A 31 -33.67 47.55 -10.38
N PRO A 32 -33.38 48.68 -11.06
CA PRO A 32 -32.18 48.77 -11.89
C PRO A 32 -30.88 48.70 -11.06
N HIS A 33 -30.89 49.26 -9.85
CA HIS A 33 -29.74 49.19 -8.94
C HIS A 33 -29.50 47.77 -8.43
N GLU A 34 -30.57 47.07 -8.04
CA GLU A 34 -30.48 45.68 -7.58
C GLU A 34 -29.98 44.76 -8.69
N ARG A 35 -30.52 44.90 -9.91
CA ARG A 35 -30.04 44.13 -11.07
C ARG A 35 -28.58 44.42 -11.41
N ALA A 36 -28.16 45.69 -11.33
CA ALA A 36 -26.77 46.07 -11.57
C ALA A 36 -25.82 45.45 -10.53
N ILE A 37 -26.21 45.45 -9.25
CA ILE A 37 -25.44 44.84 -8.16
C ILE A 37 -25.37 43.32 -8.33
N LEU A 38 -26.49 42.65 -8.64
CA LEU A 38 -26.52 41.21 -8.87
C LEU A 38 -25.66 40.80 -10.07
N ALA A 39 -25.73 41.55 -11.18
CA ALA A 39 -24.90 41.30 -12.35
C ALA A 39 -23.40 41.50 -12.04
N ALA A 40 -23.05 42.54 -11.27
CA ALA A 40 -21.68 42.78 -10.83
C ALA A 40 -21.17 41.65 -9.91
N LEU A 41 -22.00 41.19 -8.95
CA LEU A 41 -21.69 40.06 -8.08
C LEU A 41 -21.50 38.77 -8.87
N GLU A 42 -22.40 38.47 -9.81
CA GLU A 42 -22.32 37.26 -10.62
C GLU A 42 -21.07 37.27 -11.50
N SER A 43 -20.75 38.41 -12.13
CA SER A 43 -19.53 38.56 -12.92
C SER A 43 -18.26 38.37 -12.07
N SER A 44 -18.28 38.87 -10.83
CA SER A 44 -17.18 38.74 -9.88
C SER A 44 -17.04 37.29 -9.41
N ALA A 45 -18.15 36.62 -9.09
CA ALA A 45 -18.16 35.22 -8.71
C ALA A 45 -17.65 34.31 -9.84
N ARG A 46 -18.08 34.54 -11.09
CA ARG A 46 -17.57 33.80 -12.24
C ARG A 46 -16.07 34.03 -12.44
N ARG A 47 -15.59 35.28 -12.33
CA ARG A 47 -14.16 35.59 -12.42
C ARG A 47 -13.35 34.89 -11.34
N LEU A 48 -13.79 34.97 -10.08
CA LEU A 48 -13.13 34.32 -8.96
C LEU A 48 -13.09 32.80 -9.14
N ASN A 49 -14.22 32.17 -9.51
CA ASN A 49 -14.25 30.74 -9.78
C ASN A 49 -13.33 30.34 -10.94
N SER A 50 -13.31 31.09 -12.03
CA SER A 50 -12.43 30.80 -13.16
C SER A 50 -10.93 30.96 -12.82
N ALA A 51 -10.60 31.94 -11.97
CA ALA A 51 -9.23 32.16 -11.50
C ALA A 51 -8.80 31.08 -10.51
N ILE A 52 -9.69 30.66 -9.60
CA ILE A 52 -9.46 29.57 -8.66
C ILE A 52 -9.27 28.26 -9.41
N ASP A 53 -10.09 27.95 -10.42
CA ASP A 53 -9.96 26.70 -11.17
C ASP A 53 -8.65 26.65 -11.96
N ALA A 54 -8.30 27.74 -12.65
CA ALA A 54 -7.02 27.85 -13.36
C ALA A 54 -5.82 27.72 -12.42
N GLN A 55 -5.90 28.32 -11.23
CA GLN A 55 -4.87 28.20 -10.20
C GLN A 55 -4.81 26.77 -9.66
N ASN A 56 -5.94 26.18 -9.25
CA ASN A 56 -5.99 24.83 -8.71
C ASN A 56 -5.45 23.80 -9.70
N ARG A 57 -5.74 23.94 -11.00
CA ARG A 57 -5.21 23.05 -12.03
C ARG A 57 -3.70 23.17 -12.20
N ARG A 58 -3.16 24.40 -12.12
CA ARG A 58 -1.72 24.65 -12.17
C ARG A 58 -1.01 24.11 -10.92
N TRP A 59 -1.59 24.31 -9.74
CA TRP A 59 -1.07 23.79 -8.48
C TRP A 59 -1.14 22.27 -8.43
N GLY A 60 -2.25 21.67 -8.84
CA GLY A 60 -2.41 20.21 -8.93
C GLY A 60 -1.36 19.57 -9.83
N TRP A 61 -1.06 20.18 -10.99
CA TRP A 61 -0.02 19.68 -11.88
C TRP A 61 1.40 19.81 -11.29
N LEU A 62 1.70 20.91 -10.62
CA LEU A 62 2.99 21.13 -9.95
C LEU A 62 3.20 20.16 -8.77
N VAL A 63 2.15 19.95 -7.96
CA VAL A 63 2.18 18.98 -6.86
C VAL A 63 2.35 17.56 -7.42
N LEU A 64 1.56 17.17 -8.42
CA LEU A 64 1.68 15.85 -9.04
C LEU A 64 3.10 15.63 -9.58
N LYS A 65 3.65 16.61 -10.32
CA LYS A 65 5.01 16.51 -10.89
C LYS A 65 6.11 16.49 -9.83
N GLY A 66 5.92 17.17 -8.70
CA GLY A 66 6.86 17.16 -7.57
C GLY A 66 6.86 15.85 -6.78
N TRP A 67 5.71 15.17 -6.70
CA TRP A 67 5.54 13.96 -5.89
C TRP A 67 5.75 12.64 -6.63
N VAL A 68 5.76 12.65 -7.97
CA VAL A 68 5.98 11.43 -8.77
C VAL A 68 7.35 10.80 -8.52
N PHE A 69 8.43 11.59 -8.51
CA PHE A 69 9.79 11.08 -8.30
C PHE A 69 10.02 10.45 -6.91
N PRO A 70 9.64 11.09 -5.78
CA PRO A 70 9.79 10.46 -4.47
C PRO A 70 8.93 9.19 -4.34
N LEU A 71 7.71 9.16 -4.90
CA LEU A 71 6.87 7.96 -4.89
C LEU A 71 7.51 6.80 -5.65
N ILE A 72 8.08 7.07 -6.83
CA ILE A 72 8.84 6.07 -7.59
C ILE A 72 10.04 5.58 -6.79
N GLY A 73 10.78 6.49 -6.12
CA GLY A 73 11.91 6.13 -5.28
C GLY A 73 11.54 5.18 -4.14
N VAL A 74 10.45 5.48 -3.42
CA VAL A 74 9.91 4.62 -2.36
C VAL A 74 9.49 3.25 -2.90
N ALA A 75 8.76 3.23 -4.03
CA ALA A 75 8.35 1.99 -4.67
C ALA A 75 9.54 1.13 -5.10
N PHE A 76 10.61 1.74 -5.63
CA PHE A 76 11.85 1.04 -5.97
C PHE A 76 12.52 0.41 -4.74
N LEU A 77 12.62 1.15 -3.63
CA LEU A 77 13.22 0.64 -2.39
C LEU A 77 12.43 -0.55 -1.83
N LEU A 78 11.11 -0.46 -1.83
CA LEU A 78 10.24 -1.57 -1.43
C LEU A 78 10.35 -2.76 -2.40
N GLY A 79 10.43 -2.51 -3.71
CA GLY A 79 10.61 -3.53 -4.73
C GLY A 79 11.92 -4.30 -4.56
N ILE A 80 13.04 -3.60 -4.33
CA ILE A 80 14.34 -4.25 -4.08
C ILE A 80 14.25 -5.12 -2.82
N SER A 81 13.64 -4.60 -1.75
CA SER A 81 13.47 -5.33 -0.50
C SER A 81 12.64 -6.61 -0.68
N TRP A 82 11.56 -6.53 -1.47
CA TRP A 82 10.70 -7.66 -1.80
C TRP A 82 11.46 -8.76 -2.58
N VAL A 83 12.25 -8.36 -3.58
CA VAL A 83 13.03 -9.29 -4.42
C VAL A 83 14.03 -10.07 -3.57
N VAL A 84 14.72 -9.40 -2.63
CA VAL A 84 15.69 -10.05 -1.74
C VAL A 84 15.00 -11.09 -0.84
N VAL A 85 13.87 -10.73 -0.23
CA VAL A 85 13.11 -11.65 0.64
C VAL A 85 12.60 -12.85 -0.15
N TRP A 86 12.09 -12.63 -1.37
CA TRP A 86 11.64 -13.71 -2.24
C TRP A 86 12.77 -14.68 -2.59
N TYR A 87 13.94 -14.15 -2.94
CA TYR A 87 15.11 -14.96 -3.29
C TYR A 87 15.58 -15.80 -2.10
N GLN A 88 15.68 -15.20 -0.91
CA GLN A 88 16.01 -15.94 0.31
C GLN A 88 14.98 -17.02 0.63
N GLY A 89 13.68 -16.72 0.47
CA GLY A 89 12.60 -17.69 0.67
C GLY A 89 12.69 -18.90 -0.27
N LYS A 90 13.01 -18.68 -1.55
CA LYS A 90 13.23 -19.73 -2.56
C LYS A 90 14.38 -20.65 -2.18
N VAL A 91 15.54 -20.08 -1.85
CA VAL A 91 16.74 -20.86 -1.48
C VAL A 91 16.53 -21.65 -0.19
N ILE A 92 15.85 -21.05 0.80
CA ILE A 92 15.51 -21.74 2.05
C ILE A 92 14.57 -22.90 1.76
N ALA A 93 13.52 -22.71 0.95
CA ALA A 93 12.58 -23.78 0.61
C ALA A 93 13.25 -24.97 -0.11
N GLU A 94 14.18 -24.70 -1.03
CA GLU A 94 14.94 -25.76 -1.71
C GLU A 94 15.86 -26.52 -0.75
N ASN A 95 16.55 -25.81 0.15
CA ASN A 95 17.41 -26.43 1.17
C ASN A 95 16.62 -27.25 2.20
N TRP A 96 15.40 -26.85 2.57
CA TRP A 96 14.55 -27.63 3.47
C TRP A 96 14.15 -28.98 2.89
N VAL A 97 13.85 -29.02 1.59
CA VAL A 97 13.51 -30.28 0.90
C VAL A 97 14.70 -31.24 0.95
N GLU A 98 15.90 -30.74 0.67
CA GLU A 98 17.12 -31.57 0.68
C GLU A 98 17.47 -32.06 2.08
N ILE A 99 17.40 -31.19 3.11
CA ILE A 99 17.63 -31.58 4.51
C ILE A 99 16.60 -32.61 4.98
N SER A 100 15.33 -32.46 4.60
CA SER A 100 14.29 -33.44 4.97
C SER A 100 14.55 -34.82 4.37
N ARG A 101 15.06 -34.87 3.13
CA ARG A 101 15.42 -36.11 2.44
C ARG A 101 16.64 -36.78 3.06
N GLN A 102 17.66 -35.99 3.40
CA GLN A 102 18.86 -36.48 4.07
C GLN A 102 18.55 -36.98 5.49
N ASN A 103 17.72 -36.27 6.25
CA ASN A 103 17.26 -36.71 7.57
C ASN A 103 16.48 -38.02 7.51
N ALA A 104 15.55 -38.18 6.55
CA ALA A 104 14.81 -39.43 6.39
C ALA A 104 15.74 -40.61 6.03
N THR A 105 16.80 -40.35 5.24
CA THR A 105 17.81 -41.36 4.90
C THR A 105 18.65 -41.73 6.13
N LEU A 106 19.06 -40.74 6.93
CA LEU A 106 19.76 -40.98 8.20
C LEU A 106 18.91 -41.76 9.20
N GLU A 107 17.60 -41.48 9.29
CA GLU A 107 16.68 -42.24 10.14
C GLU A 107 16.51 -43.68 9.66
N GLN A 108 16.41 -43.92 8.34
CA GLN A 108 16.38 -45.29 7.82
C GLN A 108 17.68 -46.05 8.09
N LEU A 109 18.83 -45.37 8.05
CA LEU A 109 20.13 -45.97 8.37
C LEU A 109 20.25 -46.24 9.88
N ALA A 110 19.80 -45.32 10.72
CA ALA A 110 19.74 -45.50 12.18
C ALA A 110 18.79 -46.65 12.57
N ALA A 111 17.64 -46.78 11.89
CA ALA A 111 16.70 -47.88 12.09
C ALA A 111 17.25 -49.23 11.62
N LYS A 112 18.19 -49.23 10.67
CA LYS A 112 18.98 -50.39 10.24
C LYS A 112 20.32 -50.51 11.00
N GLY A 113 20.43 -49.87 12.17
CA GLY A 113 21.53 -50.02 13.13
C GLY A 113 22.81 -49.22 12.85
N GLY A 114 22.87 -48.45 11.77
CA GLY A 114 24.00 -47.58 11.44
C GLY A 114 23.85 -46.20 12.08
N LYS A 115 24.54 -45.93 13.20
CA LYS A 115 24.67 -44.56 13.72
C LYS A 115 25.82 -43.84 13.01
N LEU A 116 25.47 -42.85 12.19
CA LEU A 116 26.44 -42.03 11.44
C LEU A 116 26.66 -40.69 12.14
N GLU A 117 27.93 -40.35 12.43
CA GLU A 117 28.33 -39.02 12.90
C GLU A 117 29.09 -38.31 11.79
N VAL A 118 28.60 -37.15 11.33
CA VAL A 118 29.26 -36.36 10.30
C VAL A 118 30.09 -35.26 10.96
N SER A 119 31.38 -35.18 10.63
CA SER A 119 32.29 -34.13 11.11
C SER A 119 33.17 -33.61 9.97
N THR A 120 33.88 -32.51 10.20
CA THR A 120 34.93 -32.07 9.25
C THR A 120 36.27 -32.62 9.71
N CYS A 121 37.01 -33.28 8.82
CA CYS A 121 38.28 -33.90 9.15
C CYS A 121 39.41 -33.52 8.18
N GLY A 122 40.66 -33.61 8.67
CA GLY A 122 41.87 -33.27 7.91
C GLY A 122 42.21 -31.78 7.86
N LYS A 123 43.41 -31.45 7.37
CA LYS A 123 43.92 -30.06 7.25
C LYS A 123 43.09 -29.21 6.28
N ASP A 124 42.39 -29.85 5.35
CA ASP A 124 41.58 -29.22 4.31
C ASP A 124 40.08 -29.09 4.68
N LYS A 125 39.69 -29.41 5.92
CA LYS A 125 38.29 -29.33 6.43
C LYS A 125 37.26 -30.04 5.53
N ARG A 126 37.57 -31.24 5.04
CA ARG A 126 36.65 -32.02 4.19
C ARG A 126 35.58 -32.69 5.05
N LEU A 127 34.39 -32.94 4.47
CA LEU A 127 33.30 -33.64 5.14
C LEU A 127 33.64 -35.12 5.32
N CYS A 128 33.57 -35.63 6.54
CA CYS A 128 33.92 -37.00 6.92
C CYS A 128 32.80 -37.62 7.75
N VAL A 129 32.58 -38.91 7.58
CA VAL A 129 31.52 -39.63 8.30
C VAL A 129 32.16 -40.72 9.15
N LYS A 130 31.77 -40.78 10.42
CA LYS A 130 32.13 -41.84 11.35
C LYS A 130 30.96 -42.81 11.43
N VAL A 131 31.25 -44.06 11.07
CA VAL A 131 30.28 -45.14 10.99
C VAL A 131 30.52 -46.07 12.17
N ASP A 132 29.47 -46.40 12.93
CA ASP A 132 29.53 -47.46 13.92
C ASP A 132 29.49 -48.83 13.21
N LEU A 133 30.62 -49.54 13.21
CA LEU A 133 30.81 -50.81 12.52
C LEU A 133 30.32 -52.03 13.33
N LYS A 134 29.67 -51.82 14.48
CA LYS A 134 29.14 -52.91 15.31
C LYS A 134 28.09 -53.76 14.60
N GLU A 135 27.45 -53.21 13.57
CA GLU A 135 26.67 -53.97 12.61
C GLU A 135 27.46 -54.02 11.30
N LEU A 136 27.75 -55.25 10.85
CA LEU A 136 28.66 -55.57 9.75
C LEU A 136 28.52 -54.62 8.55
N ALA A 137 29.63 -54.00 8.17
CA ALA A 137 29.72 -53.23 6.94
C ALA A 137 29.38 -54.12 5.73
N TYR A 138 28.51 -53.63 4.85
CA TYR A 138 28.21 -54.30 3.60
C TYR A 138 29.48 -54.33 2.72
N GLY A 139 30.01 -55.54 2.47
CA GLY A 139 31.09 -55.78 1.51
C GLY A 139 32.52 -55.80 2.04
N ARG A 140 32.75 -55.93 3.35
CA ARG A 140 34.12 -56.17 3.88
C ARG A 140 34.16 -57.50 4.65
N GLU A 141 34.96 -58.43 4.15
CA GLU A 141 35.35 -59.62 4.90
C GLU A 141 36.10 -59.20 6.16
N GLU A 142 35.74 -59.87 7.26
CA GLU A 142 36.26 -59.75 8.62
C GLU A 142 37.74 -59.40 8.64
N ASP A 143 38.12 -58.32 9.35
CA ASP A 143 39.43 -58.15 10.03
C ASP A 143 39.63 -56.73 10.61
N THR A 144 38.59 -56.10 11.17
CA THR A 144 38.78 -54.81 11.88
C THR A 144 38.39 -54.93 13.34
N LYS A 145 39.34 -54.58 14.22
CA LYS A 145 39.22 -54.62 15.68
C LYS A 145 37.94 -53.92 16.13
N LYS A 146 37.22 -54.59 17.03
CA LYS A 146 35.86 -54.29 17.54
C LYS A 146 35.67 -52.91 18.19
N ASP A 147 36.73 -52.13 18.36
CA ASP A 147 36.75 -50.90 19.17
C ASP A 147 37.32 -49.66 18.43
N GLU A 148 37.60 -49.77 17.13
CA GLU A 148 38.14 -48.67 16.32
C GLU A 148 37.10 -48.20 15.30
N TYR A 149 36.68 -46.93 15.41
CA TYR A 149 35.73 -46.30 14.50
C TYR A 149 36.49 -45.51 13.43
N PRO A 150 36.78 -46.09 12.25
CA PRO A 150 37.50 -45.37 11.21
C PRO A 150 36.63 -44.26 10.63
N TRP A 151 37.20 -43.07 10.50
CA TRP A 151 36.63 -42.00 9.68
C TRP A 151 36.77 -42.39 8.22
N MET A 152 35.66 -42.36 7.48
CA MET A 152 35.65 -42.63 6.05
C MET A 152 35.24 -41.37 5.28
N ILE A 153 35.87 -41.17 4.11
CA ILE A 153 35.47 -40.15 3.16
C ILE A 153 34.43 -40.82 2.24
N PRO A 154 33.19 -40.31 2.15
CA PRO A 154 32.20 -40.89 1.27
C PRO A 154 32.64 -40.74 -0.20
N GLU A 155 32.79 -41.85 -0.91
CA GLU A 155 32.99 -41.86 -2.37
C GLU A 155 31.63 -42.09 -3.05
N GLY A 156 31.17 -41.08 -3.78
CA GLY A 156 29.89 -41.12 -4.50
C GLY A 156 29.25 -39.74 -4.54
N TYR A 157 29.37 -39.07 -5.69
CA TYR A 157 28.54 -37.95 -6.12
C TYR A 157 27.42 -38.47 -7.01
#